data_AF-A0A2G9V2K4-F1
#
_entry.id   AF-A0A2G9V2K4-F1
#
_cell.length_a   1.000
_cell.length_b   1.000
_cell.length_c   1.000
_cell.angle_alpha   90.00
_cell.angle_beta   90.00
_cell.angle_gamma   90.00
#
_symmetry.space_group_name_H-M   'P 1'
#
loop_
_entity.id
_entity.type
_entity.pdbx_description
1 polymer ?
#
loop_
_entity_poly.entity_id
_entity_poly.type
_entity_poly.pdbx_seq_one_letter_code
_entity_poly.pdbx_strand_id
1 'polypeptide(L)'
;MASLPWELKCPKVIGIRLTGKLSGWTSAKDVILKVSEILTVKGGTGAIIEYFGPGVDSISATGMGTICNMGAEVGATTSVFPYNESMRDYLEIIDLDLDTLVPHVNGPYTPDLAWPIDKFGENAKKNGWPQDIKVALIGSCTNSSYEDMTRAASIAKQALDKGMKAKTSFLVTPGSEQVRATIERDGLTKIFEDFGGTVLANACGPCIGRRTSPSGECTVLILDLLGEEEGLYPVRNHLTDTFGTVPETARYYKAHGKYWVVIGDENYGEGSSREHAALEPRHLGGRAIITKSFARIHETNLKKQGMLPLTFEDPADYDKIDSGDKVSIVGLKEFAPGKPLKAVIKKPDGSKVEISLNHTFNEQQIEWFKAGSALNRMKQKIALK
;
A
#
# COMPACT_ATOMS: atom_id res chain seq x y z
N MET A 1 -21.79 9.99 2.66
CA MET A 1 -21.84 10.56 4.02
C MET A 1 -22.37 11.99 3.99
N ALA A 2 -21.55 13.04 3.94
CA ALA A 2 -22.02 14.45 4.07
C ALA A 2 -22.75 15.04 2.82
N SER A 3 -23.25 14.22 1.91
CA SER A 3 -23.98 14.60 0.67
C SER A 3 -23.35 15.70 -0.20
N LEU A 4 -22.03 15.89 -0.12
CA LEU A 4 -21.27 16.71 -1.06
C LEU A 4 -20.74 15.83 -2.21
N PRO A 5 -20.61 16.37 -3.44
CA PRO A 5 -19.94 15.67 -4.53
C PRO A 5 -18.52 15.26 -4.15
N TRP A 6 -18.13 14.04 -4.51
CA TRP A 6 -16.76 13.57 -4.38
C TRP A 6 -15.97 13.89 -5.65
N GLU A 7 -14.83 14.56 -5.50
CA GLU A 7 -13.94 14.84 -6.62
C GLU A 7 -12.97 13.68 -6.86
N LEU A 8 -12.86 13.30 -8.13
CA LEU A 8 -11.81 12.41 -8.63
C LEU A 8 -11.14 13.11 -9.83
N LYS A 9 -9.80 13.13 -9.86
CA LYS A 9 -9.06 13.55 -11.06
C LYS A 9 -9.40 12.56 -12.17
N CYS A 10 -9.88 13.05 -13.31
CA CYS A 10 -10.26 12.19 -14.45
C CYS A 10 -9.07 11.28 -14.82
N PRO A 11 -9.21 9.95 -14.69
CA PRO A 11 -8.10 9.03 -14.84
C PRO A 11 -7.80 8.79 -16.33
N LYS A 12 -6.55 8.45 -16.63
CA LYS A 12 -6.22 7.75 -17.89
C LYS A 12 -6.80 6.33 -17.86
N VAL A 13 -6.83 5.64 -19.00
CA VAL A 13 -7.09 4.20 -19.05
C VAL A 13 -5.83 3.48 -19.54
N ILE A 14 -5.41 2.44 -18.83
CA ILE A 14 -4.36 1.50 -19.25
C ILE A 14 -5.09 0.22 -19.66
N GLY A 15 -5.22 0.02 -20.98
CA GLY A 15 -5.78 -1.20 -21.54
C GLY A 15 -4.76 -2.34 -21.46
N ILE A 16 -5.04 -3.39 -20.69
CA ILE A 16 -4.22 -4.60 -20.65
C ILE A 16 -4.92 -5.69 -21.47
N ARG A 17 -4.29 -6.05 -22.60
CA ARG A 17 -4.84 -7.04 -23.53
C ARG A 17 -4.42 -8.46 -23.18
N LEU A 18 -5.38 -9.37 -23.16
CA LEU A 18 -5.23 -10.69 -22.60
C LEU A 18 -5.69 -11.78 -23.59
N THR A 19 -4.96 -12.89 -23.58
CA THR A 19 -5.06 -14.00 -24.54
C THR A 19 -4.42 -15.24 -23.95
N GLY A 20 -5.12 -16.36 -23.86
CA GLY A 20 -4.51 -17.62 -23.41
C GLY A 20 -5.55 -18.71 -23.23
N LYS A 21 -5.52 -19.33 -22.04
CA LYS A 21 -6.49 -20.26 -21.45
C LYS A 21 -5.97 -20.63 -20.05
N LEU A 22 -6.53 -21.70 -19.49
CA LEU A 22 -6.02 -22.44 -18.34
C LEU A 22 -5.32 -23.75 -18.80
N SER A 23 -4.33 -24.28 -18.06
CA SER A 23 -2.93 -24.54 -18.53
C SER A 23 -1.70 -24.47 -17.54
N GLY A 24 -1.82 -24.32 -16.20
CA GLY A 24 -0.76 -24.20 -15.14
C GLY A 24 -1.11 -24.71 -13.69
N TRP A 25 -0.73 -24.05 -12.60
CA TRP A 25 -1.48 -23.99 -11.30
C TRP A 25 -1.84 -22.51 -11.03
N THR A 26 -1.56 -21.69 -12.03
CA THR A 26 -1.46 -20.27 -12.06
C THR A 26 -2.87 -19.72 -11.83
N SER A 27 -2.94 -18.86 -10.85
CA SER A 27 -4.18 -18.36 -10.28
C SER A 27 -4.30 -16.88 -10.61
N ALA A 28 -5.50 -16.29 -10.56
CA ALA A 28 -5.69 -14.89 -10.93
C ALA A 28 -4.70 -13.90 -10.23
N LYS A 29 -4.21 -14.24 -9.04
CA LYS A 29 -3.10 -13.58 -8.34
C LYS A 29 -1.87 -13.37 -9.24
N ASP A 30 -1.48 -14.38 -9.99
CA ASP A 30 -0.25 -14.40 -10.78
C ASP A 30 -0.31 -13.48 -12.00
N VAL A 31 -1.51 -13.16 -12.52
CA VAL A 31 -1.61 -12.10 -13.54
C VAL A 31 -1.27 -10.75 -12.95
N ILE A 32 -1.84 -10.41 -11.78
CA ILE A 32 -1.57 -9.10 -11.17
C ILE A 32 -0.12 -9.01 -10.68
N LEU A 33 0.50 -10.12 -10.26
CA LEU A 33 1.95 -10.17 -10.05
C LEU A 33 2.73 -9.84 -11.33
N LYS A 34 2.36 -10.41 -12.48
CA LYS A 34 3.01 -10.10 -13.77
C LYS A 34 2.72 -8.69 -14.28
N VAL A 35 1.53 -8.14 -14.01
CA VAL A 35 1.18 -6.74 -14.30
C VAL A 35 1.96 -5.78 -13.40
N SER A 36 2.19 -6.13 -12.13
CA SER A 36 3.07 -5.38 -11.23
C SER A 36 4.53 -5.43 -11.68
N GLU A 37 5.03 -6.56 -12.20
CA GLU A 37 6.37 -6.63 -12.81
C GLU A 37 6.50 -5.68 -14.03
N ILE A 38 5.47 -5.62 -14.88
CA ILE A 38 5.47 -4.81 -16.11
C ILE A 38 5.28 -3.31 -15.83
N LEU A 39 4.36 -2.94 -14.94
CA LEU A 39 4.04 -1.55 -14.63
C LEU A 39 4.92 -0.94 -13.53
N THR A 40 5.48 -1.78 -12.64
CA THR A 40 6.04 -1.40 -11.33
C THR A 40 5.02 -0.70 -10.42
N VAL A 41 5.41 -0.42 -9.18
CA VAL A 41 4.57 0.30 -8.19
C VAL A 41 4.09 1.70 -8.63
N LYS A 42 4.65 2.24 -9.73
CA LYS A 42 4.34 3.57 -10.26
C LYS A 42 3.46 3.57 -11.51
N GLY A 43 3.43 2.50 -12.31
CA GLY A 43 2.91 2.55 -13.69
C GLY A 43 1.40 2.78 -13.83
N GLY A 44 0.60 2.41 -12.83
CA GLY A 44 -0.84 2.68 -12.78
C GLY A 44 -1.21 4.08 -12.28
N THR A 45 -0.24 4.91 -11.86
CA THR A 45 -0.51 6.17 -11.12
C THR A 45 -1.40 7.14 -11.91
N GLY A 46 -2.62 7.36 -11.39
CA GLY A 46 -3.60 8.25 -12.00
C GLY A 46 -4.30 7.70 -13.26
N ALA A 47 -4.17 6.40 -13.51
CA ALA A 47 -4.97 5.66 -14.47
C ALA A 47 -6.01 4.76 -13.77
N ILE A 48 -7.00 4.28 -14.52
CA ILE A 48 -7.70 3.02 -14.26
C ILE A 48 -7.04 1.97 -15.13
N ILE A 49 -6.81 0.77 -14.59
CA ILE A 49 -6.41 -0.38 -15.39
C ILE A 49 -7.69 -1.08 -15.86
N GLU A 50 -7.84 -1.24 -17.17
CA GLU A 50 -8.99 -1.85 -17.82
C GLU A 50 -8.52 -3.06 -18.62
N TYR A 51 -9.02 -4.24 -18.28
CA TYR A 51 -8.59 -5.51 -18.85
C TYR A 51 -9.50 -5.92 -20.02
N PHE A 52 -8.94 -6.35 -21.15
CA PHE A 52 -9.72 -6.64 -22.37
C PHE A 52 -9.10 -7.71 -23.29
N GLY A 53 -9.88 -8.31 -24.18
CA GLY A 53 -9.40 -9.31 -25.17
C GLY A 53 -10.16 -10.64 -25.11
N PRO A 54 -9.84 -11.63 -25.95
CA PRO A 54 -10.46 -12.96 -25.91
C PRO A 54 -9.93 -13.82 -24.75
N GLY A 55 -8.81 -13.41 -24.15
CA GLY A 55 -8.41 -13.89 -22.83
C GLY A 55 -8.97 -13.04 -21.69
N VAL A 56 -10.17 -12.55 -21.91
CA VAL A 56 -11.09 -12.06 -20.88
C VAL A 56 -12.25 -13.07 -20.78
N ASP A 57 -12.02 -14.36 -21.09
CA ASP A 57 -13.06 -15.42 -21.04
C ASP A 57 -12.63 -16.78 -20.34
N SER A 58 -11.58 -16.88 -19.49
CA SER A 58 -11.27 -18.11 -18.69
C SER A 58 -11.01 -18.09 -17.14
N ILE A 59 -10.66 -16.99 -16.45
CA ILE A 59 -10.61 -16.88 -14.95
C ILE A 59 -12.00 -16.96 -14.27
N SER A 60 -12.08 -16.87 -12.93
CA SER A 60 -13.35 -16.78 -12.18
C SER A 60 -13.65 -15.39 -11.62
N ALA A 61 -14.92 -15.15 -11.28
CA ALA A 61 -15.43 -13.95 -10.63
C ALA A 61 -14.54 -13.38 -9.51
N THR A 62 -14.20 -14.25 -8.56
CA THR A 62 -13.40 -13.92 -7.38
C THR A 62 -11.93 -13.66 -7.73
N GLY A 63 -11.40 -14.31 -8.77
CA GLY A 63 -10.03 -14.09 -9.23
C GLY A 63 -9.80 -12.69 -9.77
N MET A 64 -10.76 -12.11 -10.49
CA MET A 64 -10.71 -10.68 -10.84
C MET A 64 -10.81 -9.77 -9.63
N GLY A 65 -11.52 -10.18 -8.58
CA GLY A 65 -11.48 -9.52 -7.29
C GLY A 65 -10.05 -9.43 -6.76
N THR A 66 -9.29 -10.53 -6.81
CA THR A 66 -7.86 -10.58 -6.45
C THR A 66 -7.02 -9.64 -7.33
N ILE A 67 -7.23 -9.65 -8.65
CA ILE A 67 -6.50 -8.79 -9.60
C ILE A 67 -6.78 -7.31 -9.35
N CYS A 68 -8.05 -6.93 -9.25
CA CYS A 68 -8.44 -5.54 -9.04
C CYS A 68 -8.04 -5.00 -7.66
N ASN A 69 -8.02 -5.87 -6.65
CA ASN A 69 -7.54 -5.54 -5.30
C ASN A 69 -6.05 -5.20 -5.32
N MET A 70 -5.20 -6.09 -5.83
CA MET A 70 -3.75 -5.90 -5.85
C MET A 70 -3.28 -4.91 -6.93
N GLY A 71 -4.16 -4.49 -7.84
CA GLY A 71 -3.98 -3.30 -8.68
C GLY A 71 -3.80 -1.99 -7.88
N ALA A 72 -4.08 -1.98 -6.58
CA ALA A 72 -3.68 -0.89 -5.68
C ALA A 72 -2.14 -0.70 -5.63
N GLU A 73 -1.37 -1.80 -5.69
CA GLU A 73 0.08 -1.79 -5.46
C GLU A 73 0.87 -1.24 -6.67
N VAL A 74 0.23 -1.10 -7.84
CA VAL A 74 0.77 -0.36 -9.00
C VAL A 74 0.33 1.12 -9.04
N GLY A 75 -0.24 1.63 -7.94
CA GLY A 75 -0.68 3.02 -7.80
C GLY A 75 -2.00 3.36 -8.52
N ALA A 76 -2.77 2.35 -8.98
CA ALA A 76 -3.96 2.58 -9.78
C ALA A 76 -5.04 3.39 -9.05
N THR A 77 -5.88 4.07 -9.83
CA THR A 77 -7.06 4.79 -9.31
C THR A 77 -8.13 3.82 -8.83
N THR A 78 -8.35 2.80 -9.66
CA THR A 78 -8.94 1.49 -9.40
C THR A 78 -8.50 0.61 -10.58
N SER A 79 -8.77 -0.69 -10.51
CA SER A 79 -8.81 -1.52 -11.73
C SER A 79 -10.26 -1.90 -12.02
N VAL A 80 -10.57 -2.27 -13.26
CA VAL A 80 -11.91 -2.64 -13.70
C VAL A 80 -11.88 -3.70 -14.80
N PHE A 81 -12.97 -4.44 -14.86
CA PHE A 81 -13.25 -5.50 -15.83
C PHE A 81 -14.53 -5.16 -16.61
N PRO A 82 -14.64 -5.55 -17.90
CA PRO A 82 -15.87 -5.47 -18.67
C PRO A 82 -16.90 -6.50 -18.20
N TYR A 83 -17.92 -6.77 -19.02
CA TYR A 83 -18.99 -7.72 -18.70
C TYR A 83 -19.15 -8.80 -19.77
N ASN A 84 -18.89 -10.06 -19.41
CA ASN A 84 -18.98 -11.23 -20.29
C ASN A 84 -19.16 -12.57 -19.49
N GLU A 85 -19.19 -13.71 -20.21
CA GLU A 85 -19.11 -15.16 -19.89
C GLU A 85 -19.35 -15.73 -18.45
N SER A 86 -18.32 -16.31 -17.81
CA SER A 86 -18.26 -16.84 -16.42
C SER A 86 -18.52 -15.78 -15.34
N MET A 87 -18.92 -14.61 -15.79
CA MET A 87 -19.33 -13.49 -14.99
C MET A 87 -20.57 -12.78 -15.64
N ARG A 88 -21.27 -13.45 -16.57
CA ARG A 88 -22.74 -13.61 -16.57
C ARG A 88 -23.17 -14.35 -15.30
N ASP A 89 -22.20 -15.00 -14.68
CA ASP A 89 -22.08 -15.31 -13.26
C ASP A 89 -21.31 -14.20 -12.40
N TYR A 90 -21.40 -12.85 -12.71
CA TYR A 90 -20.94 -11.56 -12.00
C TYR A 90 -19.99 -10.35 -12.54
N LEU A 91 -19.52 -10.17 -13.82
CA LEU A 91 -18.61 -9.17 -14.57
C LEU A 91 -17.05 -9.44 -14.94
N GLU A 92 -16.69 -10.22 -16.00
CA GLU A 92 -15.40 -10.93 -16.47
C GLU A 92 -14.10 -10.15 -16.92
N ILE A 93 -12.82 -10.64 -17.04
CA ILE A 93 -11.93 -11.82 -16.67
C ILE A 93 -10.43 -11.56 -17.07
N ILE A 94 -9.46 -12.43 -16.67
CA ILE A 94 -8.16 -12.62 -17.38
C ILE A 94 -7.87 -14.11 -17.78
N ASP A 95 -6.98 -14.39 -18.74
CA ASP A 95 -6.46 -15.73 -19.06
C ASP A 95 -5.07 -16.00 -18.46
N LEU A 96 -4.96 -17.11 -17.71
CA LEU A 96 -3.74 -17.57 -17.05
C LEU A 96 -3.94 -18.96 -16.36
N ASP A 97 -3.75 -20.05 -17.10
CA ASP A 97 -3.09 -21.31 -16.72
C ASP A 97 -3.49 -22.13 -15.41
N LEU A 98 -4.37 -23.17 -15.43
CA LEU A 98 -4.61 -24.19 -14.34
C LEU A 98 -4.27 -25.73 -14.50
N ASP A 99 -3.64 -26.26 -15.57
CA ASP A 99 -3.18 -27.67 -15.70
C ASP A 99 -1.68 -28.05 -15.41
N THR A 100 -0.65 -27.23 -15.73
CA THR A 100 0.77 -27.67 -15.85
C THR A 100 1.85 -27.15 -14.86
N LEU A 101 1.55 -26.18 -13.97
CA LEU A 101 2.56 -25.37 -13.22
C LEU A 101 2.59 -25.72 -11.71
N VAL A 102 2.76 -24.77 -10.76
CA VAL A 102 3.08 -25.04 -9.35
C VAL A 102 2.62 -23.95 -8.35
N PRO A 103 2.50 -24.25 -7.04
CA PRO A 103 2.28 -23.24 -5.99
C PRO A 103 3.39 -22.19 -5.94
N HIS A 104 3.05 -20.99 -5.47
CA HIS A 104 3.97 -19.87 -5.34
C HIS A 104 4.08 -19.34 -3.91
N VAL A 105 5.15 -18.60 -3.64
CA VAL A 105 5.43 -17.85 -2.41
C VAL A 105 6.19 -16.57 -2.79
N ASN A 106 5.87 -15.46 -2.14
CA ASN A 106 6.36 -14.13 -2.51
C ASN A 106 7.23 -13.52 -1.39
N GLY A 107 7.79 -12.34 -1.65
CA GLY A 107 8.66 -11.62 -0.71
C GLY A 107 10.14 -11.92 -0.92
N PRO A 108 11.00 -11.58 0.05
CA PRO A 108 10.66 -11.28 1.45
C PRO A 108 10.12 -9.87 1.76
N TYR A 109 10.47 -8.85 0.98
CA TYR A 109 10.17 -7.44 1.35
C TYR A 109 9.10 -6.77 0.48
N THR A 110 8.80 -7.31 -0.71
CA THR A 110 7.77 -6.77 -1.62
C THR A 110 6.80 -7.88 -2.05
N PRO A 111 5.49 -7.59 -2.22
CA PRO A 111 4.49 -8.61 -2.53
C PRO A 111 4.49 -9.05 -3.99
N ASP A 112 5.18 -8.33 -4.88
CA ASP A 112 5.34 -8.64 -6.31
C ASP A 112 6.48 -9.63 -6.61
N LEU A 113 7.45 -9.78 -5.70
CA LEU A 113 8.61 -10.66 -5.85
C LEU A 113 8.20 -12.14 -5.64
N ALA A 114 7.67 -12.76 -6.69
CA ALA A 114 7.08 -14.09 -6.66
C ALA A 114 8.05 -15.23 -7.01
N TRP A 115 7.89 -16.39 -6.37
CA TRP A 115 8.72 -17.58 -6.59
C TRP A 115 7.88 -18.87 -6.64
N PRO A 116 8.13 -19.76 -7.61
CA PRO A 116 7.72 -21.16 -7.54
C PRO A 116 8.20 -21.81 -6.24
N ILE A 117 7.32 -22.52 -5.52
CA ILE A 117 7.61 -23.06 -4.19
C ILE A 117 8.76 -24.08 -4.18
N ASP A 118 8.95 -24.81 -5.28
CA ASP A 118 10.05 -25.76 -5.47
C ASP A 118 11.41 -25.07 -5.68
N LYS A 119 11.40 -23.85 -6.25
CA LYS A 119 12.58 -23.00 -6.45
C LYS A 119 12.86 -22.08 -5.27
N PHE A 120 11.87 -21.82 -4.41
CA PHE A 120 12.02 -20.89 -3.29
C PHE A 120 13.20 -21.26 -2.37
N GLY A 121 13.37 -22.54 -2.01
CA GLY A 121 14.48 -23.00 -1.15
C GLY A 121 15.87 -22.88 -1.78
N GLU A 122 15.98 -22.79 -3.10
CA GLU A 122 17.25 -22.54 -3.81
C GLU A 122 17.55 -21.04 -3.85
N ASN A 123 16.55 -20.23 -4.22
CA ASN A 123 16.65 -18.77 -4.27
C ASN A 123 16.90 -18.16 -2.88
N ALA A 124 16.25 -18.68 -1.84
CA ALA A 124 16.48 -18.25 -0.47
C ALA A 124 17.93 -18.45 -0.02
N LYS A 125 18.58 -19.57 -0.39
CA LYS A 125 20.02 -19.78 -0.12
C LYS A 125 20.90 -18.83 -0.93
N LYS A 126 20.61 -18.68 -2.23
CA LYS A 126 21.34 -17.80 -3.15
C LYS A 126 21.32 -16.33 -2.70
N ASN A 127 20.18 -15.89 -2.16
CA ASN A 127 19.94 -14.50 -1.73
C ASN A 127 20.20 -14.27 -0.23
N GLY A 128 20.72 -15.27 0.49
CA GLY A 128 21.08 -15.16 1.92
C GLY A 128 19.91 -15.12 2.90
N TRP A 129 18.69 -15.48 2.48
CA TRP A 129 17.48 -15.41 3.31
C TRP A 129 17.42 -16.53 4.36
N PRO A 130 16.88 -16.28 5.57
CA PRO A 130 16.70 -17.29 6.60
C PRO A 130 15.95 -18.54 6.11
N GLN A 131 16.55 -19.71 6.34
CA GLN A 131 15.99 -21.00 5.94
C GLN A 131 14.99 -21.57 6.97
N ASP A 132 15.00 -21.04 8.19
CA ASP A 132 14.13 -21.48 9.29
C ASP A 132 12.82 -20.70 9.29
N ILE A 133 11.71 -21.37 8.95
CA ILE A 133 10.37 -20.84 9.18
C ILE A 133 10.11 -20.78 10.70
N LYS A 134 10.33 -19.60 11.32
CA LYS A 134 10.15 -19.39 12.77
C LYS A 134 8.68 -19.36 13.22
N VAL A 135 7.77 -19.07 12.29
CA VAL A 135 6.32 -19.03 12.49
C VAL A 135 5.63 -19.29 11.15
N ALA A 136 4.54 -20.06 11.14
CA ALA A 136 3.61 -20.16 10.02
C ALA A 136 2.25 -19.56 10.42
N LEU A 137 1.62 -18.78 9.54
CA LEU A 137 0.33 -18.15 9.77
C LEU A 137 -0.61 -18.46 8.60
N ILE A 138 -1.87 -18.80 8.89
CA ILE A 138 -2.95 -18.93 7.90
C ILE A 138 -4.19 -18.16 8.36
N GLY A 139 -5.07 -17.86 7.42
CA GLY A 139 -6.27 -17.07 7.69
C GLY A 139 -6.14 -15.61 7.26
N SER A 140 -6.51 -14.69 8.16
CA SER A 140 -6.73 -13.26 7.88
C SER A 140 -7.85 -13.03 6.86
N CYS A 141 -8.12 -11.79 6.43
CA CYS A 141 -9.20 -11.52 5.47
C CYS A 141 -8.98 -12.18 4.09
N THR A 142 -7.76 -12.60 3.75
CA THR A 142 -7.43 -13.16 2.42
C THR A 142 -7.69 -14.67 2.29
N ASN A 143 -7.31 -15.48 3.28
CA ASN A 143 -7.31 -16.96 3.18
C ASN A 143 -7.96 -17.64 4.39
N SER A 144 -9.18 -17.20 4.74
CA SER A 144 -9.92 -17.68 5.92
C SER A 144 -11.36 -18.10 5.64
N SER A 145 -11.66 -18.51 4.41
CA SER A 145 -12.93 -19.18 4.11
C SER A 145 -13.01 -20.55 4.78
N TYR A 146 -14.19 -21.16 4.78
CA TYR A 146 -14.34 -22.55 5.19
C TYR A 146 -13.53 -23.52 4.29
N GLU A 147 -13.34 -23.20 3.01
CA GLU A 147 -12.53 -24.02 2.09
C GLU A 147 -11.04 -23.96 2.45
N ASP A 148 -10.49 -22.75 2.68
CA ASP A 148 -9.09 -22.57 3.10
C ASP A 148 -8.79 -23.39 4.36
N MET A 149 -9.68 -23.29 5.35
CA MET A 149 -9.60 -24.02 6.60
C MET A 149 -9.73 -25.54 6.39
N THR A 150 -10.62 -25.99 5.51
CA THR A 150 -10.76 -27.42 5.17
C THR A 150 -9.50 -27.97 4.49
N ARG A 151 -8.91 -27.22 3.56
CA ARG A 151 -7.70 -27.59 2.84
C ARG A 151 -6.49 -27.65 3.77
N ALA A 152 -6.31 -26.65 4.62
CA ALA A 152 -5.26 -26.64 5.64
C ALA A 152 -5.44 -27.77 6.67
N ALA A 153 -6.66 -28.01 7.15
CA ALA A 153 -6.97 -29.11 8.07
C ALA A 153 -6.72 -30.48 7.43
N SER A 154 -6.98 -30.67 6.14
CA SER A 154 -6.65 -31.91 5.41
C SER A 154 -5.14 -32.22 5.44
N ILE A 155 -4.28 -31.21 5.21
CA ILE A 155 -2.82 -31.38 5.27
C ILE A 155 -2.36 -31.64 6.72
N ALA A 156 -2.88 -30.88 7.69
CA ALA A 156 -2.60 -31.09 9.11
C ALA A 156 -3.00 -32.50 9.57
N LYS A 157 -4.16 -33.01 9.12
CA LYS A 157 -4.61 -34.38 9.40
C LYS A 157 -3.70 -35.43 8.78
N GLN A 158 -3.30 -35.28 7.52
CA GLN A 158 -2.36 -36.21 6.86
C GLN A 158 -0.98 -36.26 7.55
N ALA A 159 -0.60 -35.20 8.27
CA ALA A 159 0.57 -35.19 9.12
C ALA A 159 0.32 -35.89 10.47
N LEU A 160 -0.82 -35.64 11.12
CA LEU A 160 -1.25 -36.31 12.35
C LEU A 160 -1.43 -37.82 12.19
N ASP A 161 -2.00 -38.28 11.07
CA ASP A 161 -2.16 -39.69 10.71
C ASP A 161 -0.80 -40.41 10.55
N LYS A 162 0.30 -39.64 10.42
CA LYS A 162 1.70 -40.10 10.38
C LYS A 162 2.46 -39.80 11.69
N GLY A 163 1.77 -39.38 12.75
CA GLY A 163 2.36 -39.03 14.05
C GLY A 163 3.12 -37.70 14.09
N MET A 164 3.00 -36.86 13.05
CA MET A 164 3.71 -35.58 12.94
C MET A 164 2.88 -34.41 13.49
N LYS A 165 3.57 -33.40 14.04
CA LYS A 165 3.00 -32.12 14.49
C LYS A 165 3.76 -30.94 13.89
N ALA A 166 3.23 -29.73 14.03
CA ALA A 166 3.89 -28.50 13.61
C ALA A 166 5.28 -28.35 14.26
N LYS A 167 6.34 -28.27 13.44
CA LYS A 167 7.73 -28.02 13.89
C LYS A 167 7.94 -26.60 14.40
N THR A 168 7.00 -25.69 14.11
CA THR A 168 7.11 -24.25 14.32
C THR A 168 5.79 -23.68 14.87
N SER A 169 5.81 -22.45 15.39
CA SER A 169 4.60 -21.80 15.87
C SER A 169 3.60 -21.64 14.73
N PHE A 170 2.42 -22.27 14.83
CA PHE A 170 1.39 -22.27 13.79
C PHE A 170 0.14 -21.53 14.28
N LEU A 171 -0.26 -20.48 13.55
CA LEU A 171 -1.34 -19.58 13.95
C LEU A 171 -2.46 -19.55 12.90
N VAL A 172 -3.71 -19.65 13.33
CA VAL A 172 -4.89 -19.78 12.46
C VAL A 172 -5.89 -18.67 12.76
N THR A 173 -6.26 -17.85 11.77
CA THR A 173 -7.11 -16.65 11.99
C THR A 173 -8.38 -16.68 11.12
N PRO A 174 -9.54 -17.12 11.66
CA PRO A 174 -10.81 -17.11 10.92
C PRO A 174 -11.26 -15.68 10.56
N GLY A 175 -11.82 -15.47 9.37
CA GLY A 175 -12.21 -14.15 8.88
C GLY A 175 -13.49 -13.59 9.51
N SER A 176 -14.30 -14.46 10.10
CA SER A 176 -15.55 -14.09 10.78
C SER A 176 -15.93 -15.11 11.84
N GLU A 177 -16.80 -14.70 12.77
CA GLU A 177 -17.37 -15.61 13.77
C GLU A 177 -18.21 -16.73 13.13
N GLN A 178 -18.83 -16.46 11.98
CA GLN A 178 -19.56 -17.47 11.21
C GLN A 178 -18.62 -18.58 10.72
N VAL A 179 -17.43 -18.24 10.19
CA VAL A 179 -16.44 -19.26 9.82
C VAL A 179 -15.94 -19.98 11.08
N ARG A 180 -15.55 -19.25 12.13
CA ARG A 180 -15.03 -19.83 13.39
C ARG A 180 -15.97 -20.89 13.96
N ALA A 181 -17.25 -20.56 14.14
CA ALA A 181 -18.26 -21.48 14.66
C ALA A 181 -18.53 -22.67 13.72
N THR A 182 -18.40 -22.49 12.39
CA THR A 182 -18.59 -23.58 11.42
C THR A 182 -17.41 -24.56 11.45
N ILE A 183 -16.16 -24.07 11.44
CA ILE A 183 -14.96 -24.93 11.50
C ILE A 183 -14.81 -25.61 12.89
N GLU A 184 -15.37 -25.02 13.93
CA GLU A 184 -15.50 -25.62 15.27
C GLU A 184 -16.53 -26.77 15.27
N ARG A 185 -17.75 -26.51 14.79
CA ARG A 185 -18.83 -27.52 14.67
C ARG A 185 -18.38 -28.76 13.88
N ASP A 186 -17.65 -28.54 12.78
CA ASP A 186 -17.22 -29.60 11.86
C ASP A 186 -15.87 -30.23 12.28
N GLY A 187 -15.30 -29.82 13.41
CA GLY A 187 -14.12 -30.43 14.04
C GLY A 187 -12.76 -30.01 13.46
N LEU A 188 -12.72 -29.11 12.48
CA LEU A 188 -11.48 -28.60 11.85
C LEU A 188 -10.63 -27.81 12.86
N THR A 189 -11.26 -27.04 13.76
CA THR A 189 -10.57 -26.37 14.89
C THR A 189 -9.71 -27.35 15.67
N LYS A 190 -10.29 -28.50 16.03
CA LYS A 190 -9.58 -29.54 16.79
C LYS A 190 -8.42 -30.16 15.98
N ILE A 191 -8.58 -30.34 14.67
CA ILE A 191 -7.47 -30.84 13.82
C ILE A 191 -6.28 -29.87 13.84
N PHE A 192 -6.53 -28.56 13.83
CA PHE A 192 -5.46 -27.57 13.98
C PHE A 192 -4.81 -27.61 15.36
N GLU A 193 -5.59 -27.68 16.43
CA GLU A 193 -5.10 -27.76 17.82
C GLU A 193 -4.29 -29.05 18.05
N ASP A 194 -4.81 -30.20 17.62
CA ASP A 194 -4.12 -31.50 17.71
C ASP A 194 -2.79 -31.46 16.94
N PHE A 195 -2.71 -30.77 15.79
CA PHE A 195 -1.48 -30.57 15.03
C PHE A 195 -0.49 -29.59 15.69
N GLY A 196 -0.90 -28.84 16.72
CA GLY A 196 -0.07 -27.86 17.44
C GLY A 196 -0.28 -26.41 16.99
N GLY A 197 -1.39 -26.12 16.30
CA GLY A 197 -1.81 -24.77 15.95
C GLY A 197 -2.53 -24.05 17.09
N THR A 198 -2.56 -22.73 17.03
CA THR A 198 -3.38 -21.87 17.90
C THR A 198 -4.38 -21.09 17.05
N VAL A 199 -5.67 -21.26 17.31
CA VAL A 199 -6.72 -20.46 16.68
C VAL A 199 -6.81 -19.10 17.37
N LEU A 200 -6.71 -18.03 16.60
CA LEU A 200 -6.76 -16.65 17.05
C LEU A 200 -8.18 -16.07 16.91
N ALA A 201 -8.42 -14.93 17.58
CA ALA A 201 -9.66 -14.19 17.44
C ALA A 201 -9.87 -13.69 15.99
N ASN A 202 -11.14 -13.55 15.58
CA ASN A 202 -11.54 -13.22 14.21
C ASN A 202 -11.28 -11.73 13.87
N ALA A 203 -10.01 -11.36 13.73
CA ALA A 203 -9.55 -9.99 13.51
C ALA A 203 -8.23 -9.97 12.73
N CYS A 204 -7.84 -8.80 12.18
CA CYS A 204 -6.64 -8.66 11.36
C CYS A 204 -5.35 -9.13 12.06
N GLY A 205 -5.22 -8.89 13.37
CA GLY A 205 -4.16 -9.46 14.21
C GLY A 205 -2.75 -9.30 13.62
N PRO A 206 -1.97 -10.39 13.47
CA PRO A 206 -0.62 -10.35 12.91
C PRO A 206 -0.49 -9.70 11.52
N CYS A 207 -1.52 -9.77 10.66
CA CYS A 207 -1.49 -9.21 9.30
C CYS A 207 -1.29 -7.67 9.29
N ILE A 208 -1.67 -6.97 10.37
CA ILE A 208 -1.42 -5.53 10.56
C ILE A 208 -0.39 -5.26 11.66
N GLY A 209 0.56 -6.18 11.86
CA GLY A 209 1.60 -6.08 12.89
C GLY A 209 1.11 -6.20 14.34
N ARG A 210 -0.18 -6.45 14.59
CA ARG A 210 -0.73 -6.60 15.95
C ARG A 210 -0.43 -8.00 16.50
N ARG A 211 0.82 -8.21 16.89
CA ARG A 211 1.33 -9.44 17.51
C ARG A 211 2.42 -9.13 18.53
N THR A 212 2.41 -9.83 19.65
CA THR A 212 3.57 -9.95 20.54
C THR A 212 4.56 -10.98 19.98
N SER A 213 5.69 -10.50 19.47
CA SER A 213 6.88 -11.30 19.13
C SER A 213 8.08 -10.81 19.95
N PRO A 214 9.06 -11.67 20.29
CA PRO A 214 10.35 -11.23 20.80
C PRO A 214 11.12 -10.44 19.72
N SER A 215 11.98 -9.53 20.14
CA SER A 215 12.78 -8.67 19.26
C SER A 215 13.85 -9.45 18.50
N GLY A 216 13.92 -9.25 17.18
CA GLY A 216 14.96 -9.79 16.29
C GLY A 216 14.67 -9.43 14.83
N GLU A 217 15.64 -9.69 13.95
CA GLU A 217 15.48 -9.51 12.50
C GLU A 217 14.34 -10.40 11.98
N CYS A 218 13.41 -9.80 11.21
CA CYS A 218 12.19 -10.46 10.77
C CYS A 218 12.08 -10.47 9.24
N THR A 219 12.72 -11.45 8.60
CA THR A 219 12.44 -11.76 7.19
C THR A 219 11.07 -12.42 7.12
N VAL A 220 10.05 -11.68 6.67
CA VAL A 220 8.71 -12.22 6.44
C VAL A 220 8.72 -12.96 5.10
N LEU A 221 8.23 -14.19 5.07
CA LEU A 221 8.08 -14.98 3.85
C LEU A 221 6.59 -15.14 3.57
N ILE A 222 6.17 -14.70 2.37
CA ILE A 222 4.82 -14.21 2.16
C ILE A 222 4.00 -15.21 1.33
N LEU A 223 2.93 -15.73 1.93
CA LEU A 223 1.80 -16.28 1.17
C LEU A 223 0.69 -15.23 0.97
N ASP A 224 0.54 -14.25 1.87
CA ASP A 224 0.14 -12.87 1.49
C ASP A 224 0.45 -11.81 2.60
N LEU A 225 1.17 -10.73 2.22
CA LEU A 225 1.61 -9.51 2.98
C LEU A 225 2.30 -9.70 4.37
N LEU A 226 3.24 -8.89 4.89
CA LEU A 226 3.83 -7.56 4.62
C LEU A 226 5.36 -7.58 4.92
N GLY A 227 6.12 -6.53 4.56
CA GLY A 227 7.46 -6.28 5.14
C GLY A 227 8.22 -5.02 4.68
N GLU A 228 7.91 -3.84 5.22
CA GLU A 228 8.79 -2.64 5.12
C GLU A 228 9.91 -2.69 6.18
N GLU A 229 11.11 -2.16 5.87
CA GLU A 229 12.17 -1.93 6.86
C GLU A 229 11.87 -0.67 7.70
N GLU A 230 11.50 -0.83 8.97
CA GLU A 230 11.37 0.29 9.93
C GLU A 230 12.73 0.85 10.37
N GLY A 231 13.43 1.50 9.43
CA GLY A 231 14.59 2.34 9.71
C GLY A 231 14.17 3.67 10.35
N LEU A 232 14.27 3.78 11.68
CA LEU A 232 13.97 5.02 12.41
C LEU A 232 15.14 6.03 12.31
N TYR A 233 15.41 6.50 11.09
CA TYR A 233 16.55 7.35 10.77
C TYR A 233 16.55 8.65 11.60
N PRO A 234 17.64 8.95 12.35
CA PRO A 234 17.71 10.14 13.18
C PRO A 234 17.94 11.39 12.32
N VAL A 235 17.24 12.47 12.64
CA VAL A 235 17.34 13.75 11.92
C VAL A 235 17.99 14.84 12.77
N ARG A 236 18.75 15.71 12.12
CA ARG A 236 19.42 16.86 12.75
C ARG A 236 18.40 17.96 13.07
N ASN A 237 18.35 18.38 14.34
CA ASN A 237 17.63 19.59 14.74
C ASN A 237 18.52 20.82 14.49
N HIS A 238 18.23 21.55 13.42
CA HIS A 238 19.01 22.72 12.97
C HIS A 238 18.89 23.97 13.88
N LEU A 239 18.25 23.85 15.05
CA LEU A 239 18.24 24.88 16.10
C LEU A 239 19.10 24.52 17.32
N THR A 240 19.29 23.23 17.62
CA THR A 240 20.08 22.74 18.76
C THR A 240 21.40 22.06 18.36
N ASP A 241 21.55 21.77 17.06
CA ASP A 241 22.61 20.96 16.47
C ASP A 241 22.73 19.53 17.05
N THR A 242 21.59 18.96 17.42
CA THR A 242 21.49 17.58 17.96
C THR A 242 20.70 16.69 17.02
N PHE A 243 21.12 15.43 16.87
CA PHE A 243 20.30 14.40 16.21
C PHE A 243 19.24 13.84 17.18
N GLY A 244 18.06 13.51 16.66
CA GLY A 244 16.94 12.95 17.43
C GLY A 244 15.88 12.36 16.50
N THR A 245 14.74 11.90 17.03
CA THR A 245 13.69 11.33 16.18
C THR A 245 12.93 12.41 15.40
N VAL A 246 12.35 12.04 14.25
CA VAL A 246 11.53 12.95 13.43
C VAL A 246 10.36 13.56 14.22
N PRO A 247 9.57 12.82 15.02
CA PRO A 247 8.46 13.40 15.78
C PRO A 247 8.92 14.38 16.86
N GLU A 248 10.07 14.15 17.52
CA GLU A 248 10.62 15.07 18.52
C GLU A 248 11.12 16.36 17.87
N THR A 249 11.89 16.28 16.78
CA THR A 249 12.39 17.45 16.06
C THR A 249 11.23 18.27 15.49
N ALA A 250 10.18 17.63 14.94
CA ALA A 250 8.98 18.33 14.47
C ALA A 250 8.18 19.00 15.60
N ARG A 251 8.03 18.34 16.77
CA ARG A 251 7.44 18.96 17.99
C ARG A 251 8.26 20.16 18.46
N TYR A 252 9.59 20.06 18.45
CA TYR A 252 10.50 21.15 18.83
C TYR A 252 10.34 22.35 17.88
N TYR A 253 10.34 22.13 16.56
CA TYR A 253 10.09 23.19 15.58
C TYR A 253 8.74 23.87 15.77
N LYS A 254 7.66 23.08 15.96
CA LYS A 254 6.32 23.62 16.27
C LYS A 254 6.31 24.50 17.52
N ALA A 255 6.97 24.06 18.60
CA ALA A 255 7.06 24.82 19.85
C ALA A 255 7.82 26.15 19.69
N HIS A 256 8.85 26.18 18.84
CA HIS A 256 9.66 27.38 18.55
C HIS A 256 9.15 28.20 17.34
N GLY A 257 7.88 27.99 16.96
CA GLY A 257 7.21 28.73 15.90
C GLY A 257 7.82 28.55 14.50
N LYS A 258 8.56 27.46 14.27
CA LYS A 258 9.15 27.15 12.96
C LYS A 258 8.22 26.25 12.17
N TYR A 259 8.01 26.63 10.91
CA TYR A 259 7.42 25.75 9.91
C TYR A 259 8.52 24.97 9.19
N TRP A 260 8.14 23.80 8.71
CA TRP A 260 9.02 22.89 7.99
C TRP A 260 8.30 22.29 6.78
N VAL A 261 9.10 21.71 5.88
CA VAL A 261 8.65 20.97 4.70
C VAL A 261 9.31 19.60 4.70
N VAL A 262 8.73 18.64 3.98
CA VAL A 262 9.43 17.41 3.60
C VAL A 262 9.91 17.55 2.17
N ILE A 263 11.15 17.13 1.89
CA ILE A 263 11.62 16.83 0.54
C ILE A 263 11.57 15.30 0.39
N GLY A 264 10.91 14.81 -0.66
CA GLY A 264 10.72 13.38 -0.91
C GLY A 264 11.07 12.99 -2.34
N ASP A 265 11.25 11.70 -2.57
CA ASP A 265 11.61 11.16 -3.88
C ASP A 265 10.35 10.85 -4.73
N GLU A 266 10.33 9.77 -5.49
CA GLU A 266 9.16 9.31 -6.24
C GLU A 266 8.10 8.59 -5.38
N ASN A 267 6.86 8.55 -5.88
CA ASN A 267 5.67 7.86 -5.34
C ASN A 267 5.35 8.11 -3.86
N TYR A 268 5.75 9.27 -3.32
CA TYR A 268 5.69 9.55 -1.88
C TYR A 268 4.27 9.31 -1.29
N GLY A 269 4.22 8.54 -0.20
CA GLY A 269 2.98 8.14 0.47
C GLY A 269 2.29 6.91 -0.13
N GLU A 270 3.07 5.98 -0.68
CA GLU A 270 2.66 4.69 -1.25
C GLU A 270 1.84 3.82 -0.26
N GLY A 271 1.13 2.82 -0.78
CA GLY A 271 0.40 1.83 0.02
C GLY A 271 -0.81 2.39 0.79
N SER A 272 -0.74 2.33 2.13
CA SER A 272 -1.92 2.38 2.99
C SER A 272 -2.67 3.72 2.95
N SER A 273 -4.00 3.66 2.76
CA SER A 273 -4.89 4.84 2.62
C SER A 273 -5.08 5.70 3.88
N ARG A 274 -4.20 5.59 4.88
CA ARG A 274 -4.30 6.23 6.21
C ARG A 274 -4.18 7.75 6.10
N GLU A 275 -5.27 8.47 6.35
CA GLU A 275 -5.25 9.95 6.39
C GLU A 275 -4.41 10.53 7.55
N HIS A 276 -4.08 9.71 8.55
CA HIS A 276 -3.11 9.99 9.61
C HIS A 276 -1.78 10.51 9.06
N ALA A 277 -1.29 9.95 7.94
CA ALA A 277 -0.06 10.37 7.28
C ALA A 277 -0.10 11.83 6.73
N ALA A 278 -1.29 12.43 6.61
CA ALA A 278 -1.46 13.86 6.32
C ALA A 278 -1.82 14.69 7.57
N LEU A 279 -2.60 14.12 8.49
CA LEU A 279 -2.98 14.77 9.76
C LEU A 279 -1.77 15.02 10.67
N GLU A 280 -0.84 14.08 10.76
CA GLU A 280 0.30 14.16 11.68
C GLU A 280 1.32 15.24 11.28
N PRO A 281 1.81 15.31 10.02
CA PRO A 281 2.62 16.45 9.57
C PRO A 281 1.91 17.79 9.75
N ARG A 282 0.60 17.85 9.42
CA ARG A 282 -0.24 19.05 9.57
C ARG A 282 -0.39 19.51 11.02
N HIS A 283 -0.50 18.55 11.95
CA HIS A 283 -0.54 18.79 13.39
C HIS A 283 0.83 19.21 13.93
N LEU A 284 1.91 18.60 13.47
CA LEU A 284 3.29 18.82 13.92
C LEU A 284 3.96 20.06 13.30
N GLY A 285 3.21 20.90 12.59
CA GLY A 285 3.67 22.21 12.13
C GLY A 285 4.15 22.28 10.68
N GLY A 286 4.12 21.16 9.95
CA GLY A 286 4.46 21.09 8.53
C GLY A 286 3.56 21.98 7.67
N ARG A 287 4.06 22.40 6.50
CA ARG A 287 3.32 23.26 5.56
C ARG A 287 3.24 22.71 4.14
N ALA A 288 4.33 22.14 3.65
CA ALA A 288 4.39 21.53 2.33
C ALA A 288 5.14 20.20 2.37
N ILE A 289 4.88 19.38 1.37
CA ILE A 289 5.68 18.20 1.02
C ILE A 289 6.00 18.38 -0.47
N ILE A 290 7.29 18.32 -0.80
CA ILE A 290 7.81 18.62 -2.14
C ILE A 290 8.52 17.37 -2.66
N THR A 291 8.06 16.78 -3.76
CA THR A 291 8.51 15.46 -4.20
C THR A 291 8.72 15.35 -5.71
N LYS A 292 9.34 14.27 -6.18
CA LYS A 292 9.36 13.95 -7.62
C LYS A 292 7.98 13.48 -8.08
N SER A 293 7.30 12.65 -7.26
CA SER A 293 5.90 12.25 -7.48
C SER A 293 5.21 11.82 -6.18
N PHE A 294 3.88 11.64 -6.22
CA PHE A 294 3.05 11.24 -5.07
C PHE A 294 2.13 10.06 -5.41
N ALA A 295 1.89 9.20 -4.43
CA ALA A 295 0.77 8.28 -4.49
C ALA A 295 -0.57 9.03 -4.38
N ARG A 296 -1.53 8.66 -5.24
CA ARG A 296 -2.82 9.36 -5.46
C ARG A 296 -3.61 9.65 -4.17
N ILE A 297 -3.71 8.68 -3.26
CA ILE A 297 -4.51 8.80 -2.04
C ILE A 297 -3.83 9.76 -1.05
N HIS A 298 -2.51 9.68 -0.91
CA HIS A 298 -1.74 10.55 -0.03
C HIS A 298 -1.79 12.01 -0.49
N GLU A 299 -1.60 12.30 -1.79
CA GLU A 299 -1.76 13.66 -2.34
C GLU A 299 -3.14 14.25 -2.01
N THR A 300 -4.19 13.44 -2.17
CA THR A 300 -5.58 13.84 -1.86
C THR A 300 -5.78 14.14 -0.37
N ASN A 301 -5.17 13.33 0.52
CA ASN A 301 -5.24 13.53 1.96
C ASN A 301 -4.49 14.79 2.41
N LEU A 302 -3.30 15.07 1.85
CA LEU A 302 -2.55 16.30 2.14
C LEU A 302 -3.36 17.56 1.79
N LYS A 303 -4.01 17.59 0.62
CA LYS A 303 -4.91 18.69 0.22
C LYS A 303 -6.09 18.85 1.17
N LYS A 304 -6.74 17.74 1.57
CA LYS A 304 -7.85 17.76 2.54
C LYS A 304 -7.45 18.36 3.89
N GLN A 305 -6.23 18.09 4.37
CA GLN A 305 -5.72 18.65 5.62
C GLN A 305 -5.09 20.06 5.46
N GLY A 306 -5.20 20.67 4.27
CA GLY A 306 -4.72 22.04 4.01
C GLY A 306 -3.19 22.16 4.01
N MET A 307 -2.48 21.10 3.63
CA MET A 307 -1.05 21.15 3.27
C MET A 307 -0.89 21.38 1.77
N LEU A 308 0.32 21.77 1.36
CA LEU A 308 0.72 21.86 -0.05
C LEU A 308 1.53 20.62 -0.46
N PRO A 309 0.92 19.57 -1.04
CA PRO A 309 1.66 18.65 -1.91
C PRO A 309 2.05 19.39 -3.18
N LEU A 310 3.35 19.44 -3.46
CA LEU A 310 3.95 20.06 -4.64
C LEU A 310 4.92 19.07 -5.28
N THR A 311 5.00 19.04 -6.60
CA THR A 311 6.01 18.24 -7.31
C THR A 311 7.03 19.17 -7.97
N PHE A 312 8.27 18.72 -8.12
CA PHE A 312 9.24 19.44 -8.95
C PHE A 312 8.74 19.58 -10.40
N GLU A 313 9.16 20.64 -11.10
CA GLU A 313 8.98 20.73 -12.56
C GLU A 313 10.10 20.00 -13.30
N ASP A 314 11.35 20.15 -12.84
CA ASP A 314 12.49 19.31 -13.19
C ASP A 314 12.79 18.35 -12.01
N PRO A 315 12.61 17.02 -12.12
CA PRO A 315 12.94 16.09 -11.03
C PRO A 315 14.39 16.16 -10.54
N ALA A 316 15.33 16.69 -11.33
CA ALA A 316 16.71 16.95 -10.91
C ALA A 316 16.86 18.21 -10.02
N ASP A 317 15.80 19.00 -9.81
CA ASP A 317 15.76 20.00 -8.73
C ASP A 317 15.83 19.38 -7.33
N TYR A 318 15.53 18.08 -7.19
CA TYR A 318 15.68 17.32 -5.94
C TYR A 318 17.12 17.40 -5.41
N ASP A 319 18.11 17.11 -6.27
CA ASP A 319 19.53 17.09 -5.91
C ASP A 319 20.13 18.50 -5.66
N LYS A 320 19.31 19.55 -5.83
CA LYS A 320 19.68 20.95 -5.58
C LYS A 320 19.31 21.41 -4.16
N ILE A 321 18.65 20.58 -3.33
CA ILE A 321 18.20 20.91 -1.96
C ILE A 321 18.90 20.06 -0.90
N ASP A 322 19.57 20.72 0.05
CA ASP A 322 20.22 20.10 1.21
C ASP A 322 19.37 20.24 2.47
N SER A 323 19.58 19.36 3.47
CA SER A 323 18.86 19.42 4.76
C SER A 323 19.07 20.73 5.55
N GLY A 324 20.19 21.44 5.31
CA GLY A 324 20.48 22.74 5.91
C GLY A 324 19.78 23.93 5.26
N ASP A 325 19.06 23.74 4.16
CA ASP A 325 18.51 24.82 3.35
C ASP A 325 17.21 25.42 3.91
N LYS A 326 16.94 26.66 3.50
CA LYS A 326 15.71 27.39 3.87
C LYS A 326 14.84 27.58 2.64
N VAL A 327 13.88 26.67 2.49
CA VAL A 327 12.86 26.68 1.42
C VAL A 327 11.80 27.76 1.68
N SER A 328 11.61 28.66 0.71
CA SER A 328 10.56 29.69 0.73
C SER A 328 9.63 29.53 -0.47
N ILE A 329 8.41 29.04 -0.26
CA ILE A 329 7.39 28.92 -1.31
C ILE A 329 6.73 30.29 -1.53
N VAL A 330 6.76 30.78 -2.77
CA VAL A 330 6.24 32.09 -3.17
C VAL A 330 5.20 31.96 -4.29
N GLY A 331 4.44 33.03 -4.54
CA GLY A 331 3.32 33.04 -5.50
C GLY A 331 1.95 32.71 -4.91
N LEU A 332 1.85 32.30 -3.64
CA LEU A 332 0.61 31.85 -2.98
C LEU A 332 -0.56 32.88 -2.97
N LYS A 333 -0.30 34.17 -3.20
CA LYS A 333 -1.35 35.20 -3.38
C LYS A 333 -2.08 35.07 -4.73
N GLU A 334 -1.43 34.47 -5.72
CA GLU A 334 -1.90 34.31 -7.09
C GLU A 334 -2.08 32.82 -7.45
N PHE A 335 -2.27 31.98 -6.42
CA PHE A 335 -2.40 30.53 -6.53
C PHE A 335 -3.68 30.17 -7.30
N ALA A 336 -3.49 29.56 -8.47
CA ALA A 336 -4.54 29.26 -9.43
C ALA A 336 -4.28 27.89 -10.10
N PRO A 337 -5.31 27.16 -10.58
CA PRO A 337 -5.13 25.87 -11.24
C PRO A 337 -4.18 25.98 -12.44
N GLY A 338 -3.23 25.05 -12.56
CA GLY A 338 -2.29 24.98 -13.69
C GLY A 338 -1.21 26.07 -13.74
N LYS A 339 -1.08 26.94 -12.73
CA LYS A 339 -0.02 27.95 -12.63
C LYS A 339 1.03 27.50 -11.60
N PRO A 340 2.25 27.09 -12.00
CA PRO A 340 3.30 26.66 -11.08
C PRO A 340 3.60 27.69 -9.99
N LEU A 341 3.93 27.19 -8.80
CA LEU A 341 4.51 27.99 -7.72
C LEU A 341 6.04 28.01 -7.86
N LYS A 342 6.70 28.95 -7.19
CA LYS A 342 8.16 28.94 -7.08
C LYS A 342 8.59 28.59 -5.66
N ALA A 343 9.69 27.86 -5.52
CA ALA A 343 10.44 27.79 -4.28
C ALA A 343 11.79 28.48 -4.42
N VAL A 344 12.10 29.37 -3.48
CA VAL A 344 13.42 29.97 -3.32
C VAL A 344 14.15 29.17 -2.25
N ILE A 345 15.17 28.42 -2.66
CA ILE A 345 16.04 27.62 -1.80
C ILE A 345 17.21 28.51 -1.38
N LYS A 346 17.27 28.93 -0.11
CA LYS A 346 18.43 29.67 0.42
C LYS A 346 19.42 28.70 1.08
N LYS A 347 20.63 28.63 0.52
CA LYS A 347 21.77 27.86 1.04
C LYS A 347 22.38 28.50 2.30
N PRO A 348 23.17 27.75 3.10
CA PRO A 348 23.84 28.28 4.31
C PRO A 348 24.83 29.41 4.04
N ASP A 349 25.52 29.40 2.90
CA ASP A 349 26.47 30.44 2.45
C ASP A 349 25.80 31.78 2.09
N GLY A 350 24.47 31.79 1.97
CA GLY A 350 23.68 32.95 1.58
C GLY A 350 23.23 32.97 0.12
N SER A 351 23.76 32.06 -0.72
CA SER A 351 23.35 31.89 -2.11
C SER A 351 21.90 31.39 -2.21
N LYS A 352 21.33 31.48 -3.41
CA LYS A 352 19.93 31.13 -3.68
C LYS A 352 19.79 30.36 -4.99
N VAL A 353 18.96 29.33 -4.97
CA VAL A 353 18.44 28.67 -6.17
C VAL A 353 16.94 28.95 -6.23
N GLU A 354 16.42 29.35 -7.39
CA GLU A 354 14.98 29.35 -7.65
C GLU A 354 14.61 28.10 -8.45
N ILE A 355 13.62 27.36 -7.97
CA ILE A 355 13.06 26.18 -8.65
C ILE A 355 11.55 26.35 -8.86
N SER A 356 11.03 25.66 -9.87
CA SER A 356 9.60 25.70 -10.20
C SER A 356 8.90 24.44 -9.67
N LEU A 357 7.72 24.64 -9.07
CA LEU A 357 6.95 23.61 -8.38
C LEU A 357 5.54 23.50 -8.96
N ASN A 358 5.29 22.36 -9.58
CA ASN A 358 4.00 21.95 -10.11
C ASN A 358 3.04 21.50 -8.99
N HIS A 359 1.73 21.52 -9.29
CA HIS A 359 0.69 21.09 -8.38
C HIS A 359 -0.57 20.63 -9.14
N THR A 360 -1.37 19.74 -8.55
CA THR A 360 -2.65 19.29 -9.17
C THR A 360 -3.91 19.80 -8.46
N PHE A 361 -3.80 20.91 -7.73
CA PHE A 361 -4.95 21.61 -7.15
C PHE A 361 -5.90 22.19 -8.23
N ASN A 362 -7.21 22.00 -8.02
CA ASN A 362 -8.27 22.79 -8.65
C ASN A 362 -8.74 23.94 -7.72
N GLU A 363 -9.70 24.75 -8.16
CA GLU A 363 -10.22 25.89 -7.38
C GLU A 363 -10.82 25.47 -6.02
N GLN A 364 -11.59 24.39 -5.97
CA GLN A 364 -12.18 23.90 -4.71
C GLN A 364 -11.12 23.42 -3.72
N GLN A 365 -10.04 22.81 -4.19
CA GLN A 365 -8.91 22.37 -3.36
C GLN A 365 -8.08 23.57 -2.88
N ILE A 366 -7.94 24.63 -3.69
CA ILE A 366 -7.34 25.91 -3.26
C ILE A 366 -8.17 26.54 -2.14
N GLU A 367 -9.50 26.45 -2.21
CA GLU A 367 -10.41 26.89 -1.14
C GLU A 367 -10.29 26.04 0.14
N TRP A 368 -9.95 24.75 0.05
CA TRP A 368 -9.61 23.93 1.23
C TRP A 368 -8.30 24.40 1.88
N PHE A 369 -7.28 24.71 1.08
CA PHE A 369 -6.01 25.26 1.56
C PHE A 369 -6.19 26.62 2.25
N LYS A 370 -6.92 27.57 1.63
CA LYS A 370 -7.22 28.88 2.23
C LYS A 370 -7.98 28.78 3.56
N ALA A 371 -8.90 27.83 3.69
CA ALA A 371 -9.60 27.56 4.95
C ALA A 371 -8.75 26.78 5.98
N GLY A 372 -7.56 26.32 5.60
CA GLY A 372 -6.65 25.53 6.43
C GLY A 372 -7.01 24.05 6.57
N SER A 373 -8.16 23.62 6.03
CA SER A 373 -8.56 22.24 5.73
C SER A 373 -9.90 22.22 4.95
N ALA A 374 -10.20 21.09 4.29
CA ALA A 374 -11.49 20.84 3.65
C ALA A 374 -12.66 20.83 4.66
N LEU A 375 -12.42 20.34 5.88
CA LEU A 375 -13.41 20.34 6.96
C LEU A 375 -13.72 21.76 7.44
N ASN A 376 -12.72 22.64 7.52
CA ASN A 376 -12.93 24.06 7.80
C ASN A 376 -13.75 24.74 6.69
N ARG A 377 -13.45 24.44 5.42
CA ARG A 377 -14.23 24.98 4.29
C ARG A 377 -15.68 24.45 4.29
N MET A 378 -15.89 23.21 4.72
CA MET A 378 -17.23 22.64 4.93
C MET A 378 -17.98 23.37 6.05
N LYS A 379 -17.35 23.58 7.21
CA LYS A 379 -17.94 24.35 8.32
C LYS A 379 -18.32 25.78 7.89
N GLN A 380 -17.47 26.44 7.10
CA GLN A 380 -17.78 27.75 6.50
C GLN A 380 -18.97 27.69 5.53
N LYS A 381 -19.05 26.67 4.64
CA LYS A 381 -20.20 26.49 3.73
C LYS A 381 -21.52 26.17 4.46
N ILE A 382 -21.45 25.57 5.65
CA ILE A 382 -22.63 25.30 6.49
C ILE A 382 -23.08 26.55 7.25
N ALA A 383 -22.14 27.35 7.79
CA ALA A 383 -22.45 28.61 8.49
C ALA A 383 -22.87 29.78 7.55
N LEU A 384 -23.07 29.50 6.26
CA LEU A 384 -23.57 30.42 5.23
C LEU A 384 -24.92 29.92 4.65
N LYS A 385 -25.58 28.99 5.35
CA LYS A 385 -26.93 28.47 5.08
C LYS A 385 -27.81 28.64 6.32
#